data_AF-A0A095XZK5-F1
#
_entry.id   AF-A0A095XZK5-F1
#
_cell.length_a   1.000
_cell.length_b   1.000
_cell.length_c   1.000
_cell.angle_alpha   90.00
_cell.angle_beta   90.00
_cell.angle_gamma   90.00
#
_symmetry.space_group_name_H-M   'P 1'
#
loop_
_entity.id
_entity.type
_entity.pdbx_description
1 polymer ?
#
loop_
_entity_poly.entity_id
_entity_poly.type
_entity_poly.pdbx_seq_one_letter_code
_entity_poly.pdbx_strand_id
1 'polypeptide(L)'
;MKIKKKALSLALSLTMLACSLASANALSYSEIQQIKGSDRYATASGIAGEYGLYDSVILVNADRNKLADGLSASGLAGVIKAPILLVHRDSIPNETQLRMEIAKKVYIIGSDNSVSSNIENRLRDQGGFTVKRIGGLNRYETSNNVANEILNIKGAVGKVFIANGSRGEADAMSISAVAARDGEPILLTNGTSINNTARTISESTKNVYAIGGVDSISSRLVSSLGATRVSGNSRYLTNSQVIRTFYRETPFKYLLSDGYKLVDALTGGPLAGRNNAPIVLVSANSDKSVLRGATSLVSLGGISQSVLTRCAAETNR
;
A
#
# COMPACT_ATOMS: atom_id res chain seq x y z
N MET A 1 -69.10 -20.80 -28.53
CA MET A 1 -67.87 -20.33 -29.18
C MET A 1 -67.66 -18.85 -28.81
N LYS A 2 -66.57 -18.53 -28.09
CA LYS A 2 -65.97 -17.19 -27.86
C LYS A 2 -66.84 -16.07 -27.25
N ILE A 3 -66.49 -15.65 -26.03
CA ILE A 3 -66.16 -14.26 -25.58
C ILE A 3 -65.42 -14.43 -24.23
N LYS A 4 -64.10 -14.67 -24.24
CA LYS A 4 -63.01 -13.69 -23.95
C LYS A 4 -63.18 -12.99 -22.59
N LYS A 5 -62.64 -13.57 -21.50
CA LYS A 5 -61.30 -13.22 -20.94
C LYS A 5 -61.01 -11.71 -20.90
N LYS A 6 -61.72 -10.93 -20.07
CA LYS A 6 -61.31 -9.57 -19.66
C LYS A 6 -61.98 -9.17 -18.33
N ALA A 7 -61.56 -9.74 -17.21
CA ALA A 7 -61.91 -9.22 -15.88
C ALA A 7 -60.97 -9.71 -14.77
N LEU A 8 -59.72 -10.03 -15.10
CA LEU A 8 -58.72 -10.47 -14.12
C LEU A 8 -57.36 -9.84 -14.44
N SER A 9 -57.32 -8.51 -14.47
CA SER A 9 -56.08 -7.76 -14.71
C SER A 9 -56.10 -6.39 -14.03
N LEU A 10 -56.86 -6.23 -12.93
CA LEU A 10 -57.00 -4.95 -12.23
C LEU A 10 -56.61 -5.03 -10.74
N ALA A 11 -55.68 -5.92 -10.40
CA ALA A 11 -55.12 -6.02 -9.04
C ALA A 11 -53.61 -6.36 -9.02
N LEU A 12 -52.89 -6.18 -10.14
CA LEU A 12 -51.48 -6.55 -10.23
C LEU A 12 -50.64 -5.56 -11.07
N SER A 13 -50.92 -4.27 -10.94
CA SER A 13 -50.15 -3.24 -11.67
C SER A 13 -49.97 -1.93 -10.90
N LEU A 14 -49.94 -1.96 -9.57
CA LEU A 14 -49.63 -0.78 -8.75
C LEU A 14 -48.76 -1.09 -7.52
N THR A 15 -47.88 -2.08 -7.63
CA THR A 15 -46.70 -2.22 -6.77
C THR A 15 -45.44 -2.22 -7.64
N MET A 16 -45.40 -1.35 -8.65
CA MET A 16 -44.13 -0.90 -9.19
C MET A 16 -43.47 -0.01 -8.13
N LEU A 17 -42.60 -0.65 -7.36
CA LEU A 17 -41.22 -0.21 -7.26
C LEU A 17 -41.06 1.27 -6.86
N ALA A 18 -41.49 1.61 -5.66
CA ALA A 18 -40.72 2.56 -4.87
C ALA A 18 -39.42 1.86 -4.39
N CYS A 19 -38.60 1.38 -5.33
CA CYS A 19 -37.18 1.42 -5.10
C CYS A 19 -36.90 2.92 -4.99
N SER A 20 -36.78 3.42 -3.77
CA SER A 20 -36.01 4.62 -3.54
C SER A 20 -34.72 4.41 -4.32
N LEU A 21 -34.57 5.10 -5.45
CA LEU A 21 -33.26 5.42 -5.96
C LEU A 21 -32.64 6.18 -4.81
N ALA A 22 -31.94 5.47 -3.93
CA ALA A 22 -30.97 6.08 -3.07
C ALA A 22 -30.00 6.71 -4.07
N SER A 23 -30.20 8.00 -4.36
CA SER A 23 -29.19 8.82 -4.96
C SER A 23 -28.05 8.74 -3.96
N ALA A 24 -27.13 7.79 -4.16
CA ALA A 24 -25.85 7.88 -3.51
C ALA A 24 -25.35 9.28 -3.89
N ASN A 25 -25.10 10.13 -2.91
CA ASN A 25 -24.53 11.43 -3.20
C ASN A 25 -23.05 11.20 -3.46
N ALA A 26 -22.51 11.80 -4.53
CA ALA A 26 -21.06 11.86 -4.70
C ALA A 26 -20.46 12.53 -3.48
N LEU A 27 -19.34 11.98 -2.99
CA LEU A 27 -18.56 12.70 -2.01
C LEU A 27 -18.18 14.07 -2.57
N SER A 28 -18.33 15.10 -1.75
CA SER A 28 -17.77 16.41 -1.99
C SER A 28 -16.29 16.43 -1.63
N TYR A 29 -15.54 17.38 -2.19
CA TYR A 29 -14.13 17.58 -1.83
C TYR A 29 -13.94 17.82 -0.32
N SER A 30 -14.88 18.53 0.32
CA SER A 30 -14.86 18.82 1.76
C SER A 30 -15.01 17.58 2.65
N GLU A 31 -15.54 16.48 2.13
CA GLU A 31 -15.70 15.22 2.87
C GLU A 31 -14.45 14.34 2.82
N ILE A 32 -13.44 14.69 2.01
CA ILE A 32 -12.18 13.96 1.95
C ILE A 32 -11.36 14.30 3.21
N GLN A 33 -11.10 13.31 4.06
CA GLN A 33 -10.14 13.46 5.16
C GLN A 33 -8.74 13.67 4.56
N GLN A 34 -8.04 14.72 4.98
CA GLN A 34 -6.69 15.01 4.48
C GLN A 34 -5.67 14.83 5.60
N ILE A 35 -4.72 13.92 5.39
CA ILE A 35 -3.56 13.72 6.26
C ILE A 35 -2.35 14.30 5.53
N LYS A 36 -2.00 15.54 5.85
CA LYS A 36 -0.91 16.29 5.20
C LYS A 36 -0.15 17.12 6.22
N GLY A 37 1.15 16.89 6.32
CA GLY A 37 2.07 17.71 7.09
C GLY A 37 2.73 18.82 6.26
N SER A 38 3.59 19.61 6.91
CA SER A 38 4.48 20.58 6.27
C SER A 38 5.44 19.93 5.27
N ASP A 39 5.84 18.68 5.54
CA ASP A 39 6.70 17.87 4.68
C ASP A 39 6.33 16.36 4.75
N ARG A 40 7.20 15.51 4.21
CA ARG A 40 7.03 14.05 4.19
C ARG A 40 7.11 13.43 5.60
N TYR A 41 7.93 13.98 6.49
CA TYR A 41 8.14 13.46 7.84
C TYR A 41 6.92 13.77 8.72
N ALA A 42 6.42 15.01 8.64
CA ALA A 42 5.19 15.42 9.30
C ALA A 42 3.96 14.66 8.73
N THR A 43 3.91 14.43 7.41
CA THR A 43 2.85 13.60 6.80
C THR A 43 2.88 12.16 7.30
N ALA A 44 4.06 11.52 7.33
CA ALA A 44 4.23 10.17 7.88
C ALA A 44 3.83 10.10 9.36
N SER A 45 4.17 11.11 10.16
CA SER A 45 3.74 11.22 11.56
C SER A 45 2.22 11.39 11.69
N GLY A 46 1.58 12.16 10.81
CA GLY A 46 0.12 12.26 10.74
C GLY A 46 -0.53 10.91 10.43
N ILE A 47 0.00 10.18 9.45
CA ILE A 47 -0.47 8.83 9.07
C ILE A 47 -0.32 7.85 10.23
N ALA A 48 0.80 7.90 10.96
CA ALA A 48 1.00 7.09 12.16
C ALA A 48 0.00 7.43 13.27
N GLY A 49 -0.44 8.68 13.39
CA GLY A 49 -1.49 9.08 14.32
C GLY A 49 -2.85 8.44 14.05
N GLU A 50 -3.18 8.24 12.78
CA GLU A 50 -4.41 7.57 12.34
C GLU A 50 -4.30 6.03 12.36
N TYR A 51 -3.13 5.49 12.70
CA TYR A 51 -2.87 4.04 12.73
C TYR A 51 -3.55 3.34 13.92
N GLY A 52 -3.90 4.09 14.96
CA GLY A 52 -4.43 3.57 16.22
C GLY A 52 -3.31 3.00 17.11
N LEU A 53 -3.62 1.99 17.93
CA LEU A 53 -2.63 1.39 18.84
C LEU A 53 -1.57 0.59 18.07
N TYR A 54 -0.31 0.87 18.40
CA TYR A 54 0.88 0.13 17.97
C TYR A 54 1.93 0.14 19.10
N ASP A 55 2.74 -0.91 19.20
CA ASP A 55 3.87 -1.02 20.15
C ASP A 55 5.21 -1.18 19.40
N SER A 56 5.17 -1.09 18.06
CA SER A 56 6.30 -1.21 17.16
C SER A 56 6.24 -0.13 16.09
N VAL A 57 7.40 0.31 15.62
CA VAL A 57 7.54 1.28 14.52
C VAL A 57 8.60 0.79 13.54
N ILE A 58 8.44 1.16 12.27
CA ILE A 58 9.44 0.93 11.23
C ILE A 58 10.03 2.28 10.81
N LEU A 59 11.36 2.40 10.81
CA LEU A 59 12.08 3.58 10.33
C LEU A 59 12.64 3.32 8.93
N VAL A 60 12.33 4.23 8.00
CA VAL A 60 12.86 4.24 6.64
C VAL A 60 13.50 5.58 6.35
N ASN A 61 14.68 5.59 5.73
CA ASN A 61 15.29 6.84 5.27
C ASN A 61 14.51 7.43 4.08
N ALA A 62 14.09 8.69 4.20
CA ALA A 62 13.39 9.43 3.15
C ALA A 62 14.24 10.52 2.45
N ASP A 63 15.54 10.57 2.71
CA ASP A 63 16.53 11.32 1.95
C ASP A 63 16.56 10.87 0.48
N ARG A 64 17.19 11.70 -0.36
CA ARG A 64 17.25 11.51 -1.81
C ARG A 64 17.72 10.09 -2.15
N ASN A 65 16.95 9.38 -2.99
CA ASN A 65 17.20 8.02 -3.49
C ASN A 65 17.24 6.90 -2.44
N LYS A 66 17.02 7.18 -1.15
CA LYS A 66 17.07 6.19 -0.06
C LYS A 66 15.71 5.57 0.29
N LEU A 67 14.63 6.16 -0.20
CA LEU A 67 13.26 5.63 -0.06
C LEU A 67 13.11 4.19 -0.56
N ALA A 68 13.96 3.79 -1.51
CA ALA A 68 13.90 2.49 -2.15
C ALA A 68 14.06 1.30 -1.19
N ASP A 69 14.79 1.48 -0.09
CA ASP A 69 14.94 0.43 0.93
C ASP A 69 13.60 0.12 1.61
N GLY A 70 12.72 1.12 1.72
CA GLY A 70 11.39 0.99 2.31
C GLY A 70 10.37 0.29 1.41
N LEU A 71 10.60 0.14 0.10
CA LEU A 71 9.59 -0.37 -0.84
C LEU A 71 9.06 -1.78 -0.50
N SER A 72 9.83 -2.54 0.29
CA SER A 72 9.49 -3.89 0.75
C SER A 72 8.88 -3.96 2.16
N ALA A 73 8.87 -2.84 2.89
CA ALA A 73 8.59 -2.83 4.33
C ALA A 73 7.12 -3.05 4.70
N SER A 74 6.17 -2.81 3.78
CA SER A 74 4.74 -2.85 4.10
C SER A 74 4.26 -4.21 4.59
N GLY A 75 4.79 -5.31 4.03
CA GLY A 75 4.46 -6.66 4.49
C GLY A 75 4.84 -6.87 5.97
N LEU A 76 6.07 -6.49 6.32
CA LEU A 76 6.55 -6.55 7.71
C LEU A 76 5.72 -5.64 8.62
N ALA A 77 5.41 -4.42 8.16
CA ALA A 77 4.56 -3.46 8.88
C ALA A 77 3.20 -4.07 9.25
N GLY A 78 2.61 -4.83 8.34
CA GLY A 78 1.40 -5.61 8.58
C GLY A 78 1.57 -6.68 9.67
N VAL A 79 2.63 -7.48 9.56
CA VAL A 79 2.93 -8.57 10.50
C VAL A 79 3.12 -8.06 11.93
N ILE A 80 3.88 -6.98 12.10
CA ILE A 80 4.18 -6.43 13.43
C ILE A 80 3.19 -5.34 13.86
N LYS A 81 2.15 -5.06 13.05
CA LYS A 81 1.13 -4.03 13.30
C LYS A 81 1.76 -2.66 13.62
N ALA A 82 2.67 -2.20 12.76
CA ALA A 82 3.41 -0.95 12.94
C ALA A 82 3.16 0.05 11.81
N PRO A 83 3.13 1.36 12.11
CA PRO A 83 3.29 2.38 11.09
C PRO A 83 4.73 2.42 10.57
N ILE A 84 4.90 2.93 9.35
CA ILE A 84 6.21 3.32 8.81
C ILE A 84 6.39 4.82 9.06
N LEU A 85 7.47 5.16 9.77
CA LEU A 85 7.94 6.51 10.01
C LEU A 85 9.19 6.79 9.18
N LEU A 86 9.44 8.07 8.94
CA LEU A 86 10.54 8.51 8.10
C LEU A 86 11.64 9.17 8.92
N VAL A 87 12.89 8.94 8.52
CA VAL A 87 14.07 9.54 9.13
C VAL A 87 15.02 10.07 8.07
N HIS A 88 15.97 10.89 8.48
CA HIS A 88 17.16 11.16 7.68
C HIS A 88 18.22 10.08 7.96
N ARG A 89 19.31 10.10 7.19
CA ARG A 89 20.45 9.20 7.45
C ARG A 89 20.98 9.35 8.87
N ASP A 90 21.16 10.58 9.33
CA ASP A 90 21.91 10.90 10.55
C ASP A 90 21.06 11.63 11.61
N SER A 91 19.76 11.79 11.38
CA SER A 91 18.85 12.43 12.33
C SER A 91 17.43 11.85 12.28
N ILE A 92 16.77 11.87 13.43
CA ILE A 92 15.34 11.55 13.58
C ILE A 92 14.62 12.90 13.71
N PRO A 93 13.69 13.25 12.79
CA PRO A 93 12.85 14.44 12.92
C PRO A 93 11.99 14.38 14.19
N ASN A 94 11.65 15.54 14.75
CA ASN A 94 10.86 15.63 15.98
C ASN A 94 9.50 14.95 15.84
N GLU A 95 8.84 15.10 14.68
CA GLU A 95 7.56 14.50 14.36
C GLU A 95 7.63 12.97 14.37
N THR A 96 8.76 12.40 13.98
CA THR A 96 9.03 10.97 14.06
C THR A 96 9.28 10.55 15.50
N GLN A 97 10.10 11.30 16.25
CA GLN A 97 10.40 11.02 17.65
C GLN A 97 9.13 10.91 18.51
N LEU A 98 8.19 11.86 18.35
CA LEU A 98 6.90 11.85 19.07
C LEU A 98 6.09 10.57 18.84
N ARG A 99 6.16 9.98 17.64
CA ARG A 99 5.48 8.73 17.32
C ARG A 99 6.23 7.50 17.80
N MET A 100 7.54 7.61 18.01
CA MET A 100 8.37 6.53 18.54
C MET A 100 8.19 6.38 20.06
N GLU A 101 7.95 7.46 20.80
CA GLU A 101 7.84 7.44 22.28
C GLU A 101 6.77 6.48 22.82
N ILE A 102 5.74 6.16 22.03
CA ILE A 102 4.70 5.21 22.42
C ILE A 102 5.01 3.75 22.04
N ALA A 103 6.10 3.50 21.32
CA ALA A 103 6.51 2.17 20.87
C ALA A 103 7.63 1.60 21.74
N LYS A 104 7.73 0.27 21.78
CA LYS A 104 8.84 -0.44 22.45
C LYS A 104 9.79 -1.13 21.49
N LYS A 105 9.38 -1.35 20.24
CA LYS A 105 10.22 -2.00 19.23
C LYS A 105 10.42 -1.09 18.03
N VAL A 106 11.67 -0.98 17.59
CA VAL A 106 12.05 -0.16 16.45
C VAL A 106 12.71 -1.06 15.42
N TYR A 107 12.11 -1.14 14.24
CA TYR A 107 12.70 -1.81 13.09
C TYR A 107 13.32 -0.76 12.17
N ILE A 108 14.61 -0.86 11.89
CA ILE A 108 15.31 0.04 10.96
C ILE A 108 15.47 -0.68 9.63
N ILE A 109 14.91 -0.15 8.54
CA ILE A 109 15.03 -0.76 7.21
C ILE A 109 16.11 -0.06 6.41
N GLY A 110 17.10 -0.85 5.97
CA GLY A 110 18.26 -0.38 5.23
C GLY A 110 19.57 -0.54 6.01
N SER A 111 20.68 -0.46 5.27
CA SER A 111 22.02 -0.55 5.83
C SER A 111 22.43 0.73 6.57
N ASP A 112 23.62 0.72 7.15
CA ASP A 112 24.23 1.86 7.85
C ASP A 112 24.48 3.07 6.93
N ASN A 113 24.53 2.83 5.61
CA ASN A 113 24.57 3.89 4.60
C ASN A 113 23.22 4.55 4.36
N SER A 114 22.12 3.93 4.80
CA SER A 114 20.77 4.46 4.70
C SER A 114 20.34 5.06 6.03
N VAL A 115 20.49 4.38 7.15
CA VAL A 115 20.26 4.96 8.49
C VAL A 115 21.50 4.66 9.31
N SER A 116 22.24 5.68 9.75
CA SER A 116 23.55 5.45 10.35
C SER A 116 23.47 4.63 11.64
N SER A 117 24.54 3.89 11.93
CA SER A 117 24.64 3.08 13.15
C SER A 117 24.59 3.96 14.40
N ASN A 118 24.90 5.26 14.29
CA ASN A 118 24.74 6.24 15.37
C ASN A 118 23.27 6.39 15.79
N ILE A 119 22.32 6.39 14.85
CA ILE A 119 20.89 6.41 15.17
C ILE A 119 20.49 5.14 15.91
N GLU A 120 20.94 3.99 15.43
CA GLU A 120 20.65 2.70 16.07
C GLU A 120 21.22 2.61 17.49
N ASN A 121 22.50 2.97 17.67
CA ASN A 121 23.16 2.96 18.97
C ASN A 121 22.46 3.92 19.93
N ARG A 122 22.15 5.15 19.49
CA ARG A 122 21.41 6.12 20.30
C ARG A 122 20.08 5.58 20.79
N LEU A 123 19.31 4.90 19.93
CA LEU A 123 18.02 4.32 20.29
C LEU A 123 18.16 3.16 21.28
N ARG A 124 19.24 2.37 21.20
CA ARG A 124 19.54 1.31 22.18
C ARG A 124 19.98 1.90 23.53
N ASP A 125 20.84 2.91 23.50
CA ASP A 125 21.44 3.53 24.68
C ASP A 125 20.45 4.36 25.50
N GLN A 126 19.45 4.97 24.85
CA GLN A 126 18.35 5.66 25.54
C GLN A 126 17.58 4.76 26.51
N GLY A 127 17.62 3.44 26.30
CA GLY A 127 16.75 2.50 27.00
C GLY A 127 15.29 2.59 26.53
N GLY A 128 14.52 1.54 26.74
CA GLY A 128 13.09 1.51 26.41
C GLY A 128 12.74 0.97 25.02
N PHE A 129 13.72 0.84 24.11
CA PHE A 129 13.52 0.24 22.79
C PHE A 129 14.28 -1.09 22.62
N THR A 130 13.62 -2.07 22.00
CA THR A 130 14.30 -3.16 21.30
C THR A 130 14.50 -2.73 19.85
N VAL A 131 15.75 -2.54 19.43
CA VAL A 131 16.08 -2.06 18.07
C VAL A 131 16.57 -3.22 17.22
N LYS A 132 15.98 -3.40 16.03
CA LYS A 132 16.39 -4.41 15.05
C LYS A 132 16.58 -3.77 13.68
N ARG A 133 17.80 -3.81 13.15
CA ARG A 133 18.09 -3.43 11.77
C ARG A 133 17.85 -4.60 10.82
N ILE A 134 17.24 -4.29 9.67
CA ILE A 134 17.06 -5.21 8.54
C ILE A 134 17.52 -4.47 7.29
N GLY A 135 18.74 -4.76 6.84
CA GLY A 135 19.33 -4.16 5.65
C GLY A 135 20.17 -5.18 4.89
N GLY A 136 20.52 -4.85 3.66
CA GLY A 136 21.47 -5.60 2.83
C GLY A 136 22.37 -4.65 2.03
N LEU A 137 23.19 -5.21 1.14
CA LEU A 137 24.11 -4.44 0.29
C LEU A 137 23.37 -3.53 -0.70
N ASN A 138 22.12 -3.87 -1.04
CA ASN A 138 21.27 -3.12 -1.94
C ASN A 138 19.78 -3.38 -1.63
N ARG A 139 18.89 -2.66 -2.32
CA ARG A 139 17.43 -2.76 -2.15
C ARG A 139 16.86 -4.16 -2.34
N TYR A 140 17.48 -4.99 -3.19
CA TYR A 140 17.04 -6.36 -3.44
C TYR A 140 17.36 -7.26 -2.25
N GLU A 141 18.57 -7.18 -1.72
CA GLU A 141 18.96 -7.93 -0.52
C GLU A 141 18.21 -7.45 0.72
N THR A 142 18.01 -6.12 0.88
CA THR A 142 17.13 -5.58 1.93
C THR A 142 15.73 -6.20 1.83
N SER A 143 15.14 -6.28 0.64
CA SER A 143 13.81 -6.90 0.46
C SER A 143 13.77 -8.38 0.81
N ASN A 144 14.84 -9.13 0.53
CA ASN A 144 14.96 -10.52 0.94
C ASN A 144 15.06 -10.67 2.45
N ASN A 145 15.83 -9.79 3.11
CA ASN A 145 15.99 -9.82 4.56
C ASN A 145 14.68 -9.43 5.28
N VAL A 146 13.91 -8.50 4.72
CA VAL A 146 12.55 -8.21 5.18
C VAL A 146 11.63 -9.42 5.02
N ALA A 147 11.70 -10.13 3.90
CA ALA A 147 10.91 -11.33 3.68
C ALA A 147 11.29 -12.49 4.61
N ASN A 148 12.58 -12.67 4.89
CA ASN A 148 13.05 -13.62 5.90
C ASN A 148 12.56 -13.27 7.30
N GLU A 149 12.50 -11.97 7.64
CA GLU A 149 11.93 -11.57 8.93
C GLU A 149 10.44 -11.90 9.02
N ILE A 150 9.67 -11.67 7.96
CA ILE A 150 8.26 -12.06 7.87
C ILE A 150 8.12 -13.57 8.08
N LEU A 151 8.95 -14.38 7.40
CA LEU A 151 8.99 -15.83 7.56
C LEU A 151 9.36 -16.24 9.00
N ASN A 152 10.35 -15.61 9.61
CA ASN A 152 10.76 -15.91 10.98
C ASN A 152 9.64 -15.64 11.99
N ILE A 153 8.84 -14.59 11.77
CA ILE A 153 7.73 -14.24 12.67
C ILE A 153 6.50 -15.12 12.42
N LYS A 154 6.15 -15.38 11.16
CA LYS A 154 4.92 -16.12 10.79
C LYS A 154 5.11 -17.64 10.69
N GLY A 155 6.34 -18.11 10.51
CA GLY A 155 6.69 -19.49 10.16
C GLY A 155 6.49 -19.84 8.68
N ALA A 156 5.59 -19.16 7.97
CA ALA A 156 5.32 -19.37 6.55
C ALA A 156 4.72 -18.11 5.88
N VAL A 157 4.79 -18.07 4.54
CA VAL A 157 4.16 -17.04 3.70
C VAL A 157 3.13 -17.68 2.78
N GLY A 158 1.95 -17.08 2.67
CA GLY A 158 0.88 -17.57 1.82
C GLY A 158 1.01 -17.06 0.37
N LYS A 159 1.64 -15.90 0.18
CA LYS A 159 1.82 -15.23 -1.12
C LYS A 159 3.17 -14.54 -1.18
N VAL A 160 3.69 -14.34 -2.38
CA VAL A 160 4.89 -13.54 -2.62
C VAL A 160 4.62 -12.55 -3.74
N PHE A 161 4.91 -11.27 -3.49
CA PHE A 161 4.80 -10.21 -4.50
C PHE A 161 6.18 -9.86 -5.02
N ILE A 162 6.36 -9.87 -6.35
CA ILE A 162 7.60 -9.49 -7.03
C ILE A 162 7.39 -8.15 -7.72
N ALA A 163 8.22 -7.16 -7.42
CA ALA A 163 8.17 -5.84 -8.07
C ALA A 163 9.56 -5.40 -8.55
N ASN A 164 9.63 -4.59 -9.60
CA ASN A 164 10.92 -4.04 -10.03
C ASN A 164 11.37 -2.93 -9.07
N GLY A 165 12.52 -3.12 -8.43
CA GLY A 165 13.04 -2.20 -7.43
C GLY A 165 13.61 -0.89 -7.98
N SER A 166 13.94 -0.78 -9.28
CA SER A 166 14.61 0.39 -9.86
C SER A 166 13.73 1.25 -10.77
N ARG A 167 12.77 0.62 -11.46
CA ARG A 167 11.85 1.28 -12.40
C ARG A 167 10.38 0.98 -12.15
N GLY A 168 10.08 0.08 -11.21
CA GLY A 168 8.73 -0.33 -10.83
C GLY A 168 8.37 0.09 -9.40
N GLU A 169 8.93 1.19 -8.89
CA GLU A 169 8.66 1.65 -7.52
C GLU A 169 7.15 1.92 -7.31
N ALA A 170 6.48 2.46 -8.33
CA ALA A 170 5.03 2.65 -8.29
C ALA A 170 4.25 1.33 -8.34
N ASP A 171 4.80 0.29 -9.00
CA ASP A 171 4.22 -1.06 -9.00
C ASP A 171 4.38 -1.69 -7.60
N ALA A 172 5.52 -1.51 -6.94
CA ALA A 172 5.73 -1.94 -5.54
C ALA A 172 4.77 -1.22 -4.57
N MET A 173 4.57 0.09 -4.73
CA MET A 173 3.62 0.84 -3.91
C MET A 173 2.17 0.53 -4.22
N SER A 174 1.86 0.02 -5.41
CA SER A 174 0.51 -0.42 -5.74
C SER A 174 0.08 -1.62 -4.90
N ILE A 175 1.02 -2.50 -4.51
CA ILE A 175 0.75 -3.70 -3.71
C ILE A 175 0.99 -3.49 -2.20
N SER A 176 1.43 -2.31 -1.76
CA SER A 176 1.82 -2.04 -0.37
C SER A 176 0.70 -2.31 0.64
N ALA A 177 -0.53 -1.87 0.33
CA ALA A 177 -1.70 -2.07 1.18
C ALA A 177 -2.09 -3.55 1.30
N VAL A 178 -2.02 -4.30 0.19
CA VAL A 178 -2.32 -5.74 0.17
C VAL A 178 -1.25 -6.52 0.94
N ALA A 179 0.03 -6.20 0.73
CA ALA A 179 1.14 -6.80 1.44
C ALA A 179 1.02 -6.59 2.96
N ALA A 180 0.66 -5.37 3.39
CA ALA A 180 0.43 -5.08 4.80
C ALA A 180 -0.82 -5.79 5.35
N ARG A 181 -1.95 -5.77 4.62
CA ARG A 181 -3.19 -6.45 5.04
C ARG A 181 -2.96 -7.94 5.28
N ASP A 182 -2.24 -8.58 4.37
CA ASP A 182 -2.06 -10.03 4.36
C ASP A 182 -0.80 -10.47 5.15
N GLY A 183 0.06 -9.51 5.51
CA GLY A 183 1.35 -9.76 6.14
C GLY A 183 2.27 -10.60 5.25
N GLU A 184 2.37 -10.26 3.97
CA GLU A 184 3.09 -11.04 2.95
C GLU A 184 4.23 -10.22 2.33
N PRO A 185 5.35 -10.86 1.94
CA PRO A 185 6.54 -10.17 1.48
C PRO A 185 6.39 -9.53 0.08
N ILE A 186 7.07 -8.40 -0.09
CA ILE A 186 7.38 -7.82 -1.40
C ILE A 186 8.88 -8.02 -1.64
N LEU A 187 9.23 -8.85 -2.61
CA LEU A 187 10.61 -9.04 -3.08
C LEU A 187 10.88 -8.11 -4.26
N LEU A 188 12.02 -7.44 -4.23
CA LEU A 188 12.44 -6.53 -5.30
C LEU A 188 13.38 -7.24 -6.27
N THR A 189 13.22 -6.95 -7.56
CA THR A 189 14.08 -7.45 -8.66
C THR A 189 14.59 -6.30 -9.53
N ASN A 190 15.69 -6.52 -10.26
CA ASN A 190 16.11 -5.66 -11.36
C ASN A 190 15.20 -5.80 -12.61
N GLY A 191 14.29 -6.77 -12.62
CA GLY A 191 13.33 -7.06 -13.70
C GLY A 191 13.70 -8.26 -14.58
N THR A 192 14.94 -8.73 -14.53
CA THR A 192 15.41 -9.85 -15.36
C THR A 192 15.86 -11.05 -14.54
N SER A 193 16.31 -10.84 -13.30
CA SER A 193 16.76 -11.90 -12.41
C SER A 193 16.45 -11.62 -10.94
N ILE A 194 16.46 -12.69 -10.15
CA ILE A 194 16.46 -12.65 -8.68
C ILE A 194 17.58 -13.55 -8.17
N ASN A 195 18.07 -13.32 -6.96
CA ASN A 195 19.05 -14.19 -6.33
C ASN A 195 18.40 -15.45 -5.72
N ASN A 196 19.23 -16.37 -5.23
CA ASN A 196 18.76 -17.65 -4.68
C ASN A 196 17.83 -17.46 -3.48
N THR A 197 18.11 -16.53 -2.58
CA THR A 197 17.24 -16.26 -1.41
C THR A 197 15.82 -15.87 -1.85
N ALA A 198 15.70 -14.92 -2.77
CA ALA A 198 14.40 -14.51 -3.30
C ALA A 198 13.68 -15.65 -4.02
N ARG A 199 14.44 -16.50 -4.73
CA ARG A 199 13.91 -17.68 -5.41
C ARG A 199 13.35 -18.71 -4.43
N THR A 200 14.11 -19.08 -3.41
CA THR A 200 13.67 -20.01 -2.36
C THR A 200 12.41 -19.52 -1.66
N ILE A 201 12.33 -18.23 -1.32
CA ILE A 201 11.13 -17.64 -0.72
C ILE A 201 9.93 -17.73 -1.69
N SER A 202 10.14 -17.40 -2.96
CA SER A 202 9.09 -17.48 -3.98
C SER A 202 8.58 -18.92 -4.18
N GLU A 203 9.48 -19.90 -4.18
CA GLU A 203 9.15 -21.33 -4.36
C GLU A 203 8.49 -21.97 -3.12
N SER A 204 8.48 -21.28 -1.97
CA SER A 204 7.79 -21.75 -0.75
C SER A 204 6.26 -21.66 -0.83
N THR A 205 5.71 -20.98 -1.85
CA THR A 205 4.28 -20.86 -2.09
C THR A 205 3.92 -21.04 -3.56
N LYS A 206 2.68 -21.46 -3.81
CA LYS A 206 2.10 -21.51 -5.17
C LYS A 206 1.58 -20.16 -5.65
N ASN A 207 1.45 -19.17 -4.76
CA ASN A 207 0.83 -17.90 -5.06
C ASN A 207 1.88 -16.79 -5.20
N VAL A 208 2.60 -16.80 -6.33
CA VAL A 208 3.58 -15.78 -6.67
C VAL A 208 2.96 -14.80 -7.66
N TYR A 209 3.09 -13.50 -7.42
CA TYR A 209 2.53 -12.46 -8.29
C TYR A 209 3.61 -11.47 -8.72
N ALA A 210 3.74 -11.26 -10.03
CA ALA A 210 4.62 -10.23 -10.57
C ALA A 210 3.82 -8.95 -10.80
N ILE A 211 4.09 -7.91 -10.01
CA ILE A 211 3.41 -6.62 -10.06
C ILE A 211 4.20 -5.70 -11.00
N GLY A 212 3.61 -5.41 -12.16
CA GLY A 212 4.22 -4.58 -13.20
C GLY A 212 4.27 -5.25 -14.58
N GLY A 213 4.33 -4.41 -15.61
CA GLY A 213 4.32 -4.82 -17.02
C GLY A 213 5.59 -5.54 -17.47
N VAL A 214 5.62 -5.99 -18.73
CA VAL A 214 6.76 -6.70 -19.34
C VAL A 214 8.04 -5.85 -19.37
N ASP A 215 7.88 -4.53 -19.48
CA ASP A 215 8.99 -3.57 -19.46
C ASP A 215 9.61 -3.43 -18.07
N SER A 216 8.82 -3.63 -17.00
CA SER A 216 9.31 -3.65 -15.62
C SER A 216 9.94 -5.00 -15.28
N ILE A 217 9.23 -6.10 -15.58
CA ILE A 217 9.61 -7.46 -15.21
C ILE A 217 9.45 -8.36 -16.44
N SER A 218 10.56 -8.92 -16.92
CA SER A 218 10.59 -9.75 -18.12
C SER A 218 9.67 -10.96 -18.03
N SER A 219 9.05 -11.36 -19.14
CA SER A 219 8.22 -12.57 -19.19
C SER A 219 9.01 -13.82 -18.83
N ARG A 220 10.30 -13.88 -19.17
CA ARG A 220 11.19 -14.98 -18.77
C ARG A 220 11.27 -15.13 -17.26
N LEU A 221 11.47 -14.03 -16.52
CA LEU A 221 11.52 -14.07 -15.05
C LEU A 221 10.17 -14.53 -14.47
N VAL A 222 9.06 -13.96 -14.95
CA VAL A 222 7.70 -14.33 -14.51
C VAL A 222 7.44 -15.82 -14.71
N SER A 223 7.72 -16.36 -15.90
CA SER A 223 7.59 -17.78 -16.20
C SER A 223 8.50 -18.65 -15.32
N SER A 224 9.74 -18.22 -15.06
CA SER A 224 10.70 -18.98 -14.23
C SER A 224 10.32 -19.07 -12.75
N LEU A 225 9.35 -18.28 -12.31
CA LEU A 225 8.82 -18.27 -10.93
C LEU A 225 7.40 -18.86 -10.86
N GLY A 226 6.83 -19.28 -12.00
CA GLY A 226 5.40 -19.65 -12.05
C GLY A 226 4.47 -18.51 -11.62
N ALA A 227 4.91 -17.26 -11.75
CA ALA A 227 4.20 -16.10 -11.19
C ALA A 227 3.04 -15.65 -12.09
N THR A 228 1.94 -15.21 -11.47
CA THR A 228 0.84 -14.54 -12.16
C THR A 228 1.16 -13.05 -12.31
N ARG A 229 1.14 -12.52 -13.53
CA ARG A 229 1.37 -11.09 -13.76
C ARG A 229 0.12 -10.27 -13.43
N VAL A 230 0.30 -9.19 -12.66
CA VAL A 230 -0.72 -8.16 -12.40
C VAL A 230 -0.16 -6.83 -12.86
N SER A 231 -0.70 -6.27 -13.94
CA SER A 231 -0.15 -5.07 -14.58
C SER A 231 -1.17 -4.32 -15.42
N GLY A 232 -0.92 -3.03 -15.63
CA GLY A 232 -1.58 -2.23 -16.67
C GLY A 232 -0.58 -1.40 -17.46
N ASN A 233 -1.07 -0.67 -18.46
CA ASN A 233 -0.23 0.14 -19.36
C ASN A 233 0.30 1.44 -18.72
N SER A 234 0.02 1.66 -17.44
CA SER A 234 0.55 2.77 -16.65
C SER A 234 0.54 2.38 -15.17
N ARG A 235 1.28 3.11 -14.33
CA ARG A 235 1.28 2.92 -12.88
C ARG A 235 -0.13 2.98 -12.26
N TYR A 236 -1.02 3.81 -12.80
CA TYR A 236 -2.40 3.95 -12.34
C TYR A 236 -3.25 2.74 -12.73
N LEU A 237 -3.03 2.20 -13.93
CA LEU A 237 -3.71 0.99 -14.38
C LEU A 237 -3.17 -0.25 -13.67
N THR A 238 -1.85 -0.37 -13.43
CA THR A 238 -1.31 -1.43 -12.56
C THR A 238 -1.93 -1.36 -11.17
N ASN A 239 -1.99 -0.17 -10.56
CA ASN A 239 -2.66 0.02 -9.27
C ASN A 239 -4.13 -0.42 -9.30
N SER A 240 -4.88 -0.04 -10.34
CA SER A 240 -6.27 -0.48 -10.51
C SER A 240 -6.41 -2.00 -10.66
N GLN A 241 -5.48 -2.66 -11.38
CA GLN A 241 -5.48 -4.12 -11.53
C GLN A 241 -5.13 -4.84 -10.23
N VAL A 242 -4.21 -4.30 -9.44
CA VAL A 242 -3.92 -4.79 -8.08
C VAL A 242 -5.19 -4.73 -7.23
N ILE A 243 -5.90 -3.60 -7.23
CA ILE A 243 -7.14 -3.48 -6.45
C ILE A 243 -8.17 -4.51 -6.89
N ARG A 244 -8.43 -4.64 -8.19
CA ARG A 244 -9.40 -5.62 -8.73
C ARG A 244 -9.02 -7.08 -8.44
N THR A 245 -7.73 -7.38 -8.38
CA THR A 245 -7.24 -8.75 -8.14
C THR A 245 -7.35 -9.14 -6.67
N PHE A 246 -7.08 -8.21 -5.74
CA PHE A 246 -6.92 -8.53 -4.32
C PHE A 246 -8.03 -8.02 -3.39
N TYR A 247 -9.01 -7.29 -3.92
CA TYR A 247 -10.23 -6.88 -3.20
C TYR A 247 -11.44 -7.44 -3.95
N ARG A 248 -12.00 -8.53 -3.40
CA ARG A 248 -13.11 -9.28 -4.03
C ARG A 248 -14.42 -8.51 -4.03
N GLU A 249 -14.69 -7.81 -2.94
CA GLU A 249 -15.80 -6.88 -2.78
C GLU A 249 -15.33 -5.46 -3.04
N THR A 250 -16.22 -4.62 -3.56
CA THR A 250 -15.95 -3.19 -3.75
C THR A 250 -15.64 -2.55 -2.38
N PRO A 251 -14.42 -2.01 -2.18
CA PRO A 251 -14.09 -1.32 -0.94
C PRO A 251 -14.97 -0.08 -0.77
N PHE A 252 -15.40 0.22 0.46
CA PHE A 252 -16.12 1.45 0.76
C PHE A 252 -15.15 2.61 1.09
N LYS A 253 -13.93 2.31 1.55
CA LYS A 253 -12.89 3.28 1.93
C LYS A 253 -11.65 3.13 1.06
N TYR A 254 -11.08 4.25 0.62
CA TYR A 254 -9.83 4.29 -0.16
C TYR A 254 -8.87 5.34 0.40
N LEU A 255 -7.58 5.00 0.45
CA LEU A 255 -6.51 5.97 0.72
C LEU A 255 -5.93 6.43 -0.61
N LEU A 256 -5.79 7.73 -0.81
CA LEU A 256 -5.29 8.33 -2.05
C LEU A 256 -3.86 8.81 -1.82
N SER A 257 -2.95 8.49 -2.74
CA SER A 257 -1.58 9.00 -2.77
C SER A 257 -1.24 9.53 -4.16
N ASP A 258 -0.37 10.53 -4.22
CA ASP A 258 0.20 10.96 -5.49
C ASP A 258 0.99 9.82 -6.15
N GLY A 259 0.76 9.60 -7.45
CA GLY A 259 1.40 8.51 -8.19
C GLY A 259 2.86 8.75 -8.57
N TYR A 260 3.40 9.96 -8.41
CA TYR A 260 4.80 10.31 -8.65
C TYR A 260 5.59 10.47 -7.35
N LYS A 261 4.98 11.03 -6.29
CA LYS A 261 5.58 11.17 -4.96
C LYS A 261 5.19 9.97 -4.08
N LEU A 262 5.90 8.86 -4.27
CA LEU A 262 5.56 7.56 -3.69
C LEU A 262 5.80 7.42 -2.16
N VAL A 263 6.39 8.43 -1.52
CA VAL A 263 6.67 8.39 -0.06
C VAL A 263 5.38 8.32 0.78
N ASP A 264 4.32 8.98 0.31
CA ASP A 264 3.02 8.95 0.99
C ASP A 264 2.33 7.59 0.79
N ALA A 265 2.58 6.92 -0.35
CA ALA A 265 2.11 5.55 -0.58
C ALA A 265 2.87 4.52 0.26
N LEU A 266 4.18 4.74 0.48
CA LEU A 266 5.00 3.90 1.34
C LEU A 266 4.48 3.92 2.78
N THR A 267 4.29 5.11 3.33
CA THR A 267 3.87 5.31 4.72
C THR A 267 2.39 5.03 4.92
N GLY A 268 1.56 5.31 3.91
CA GLY A 268 0.12 5.04 3.89
C GLY A 268 -0.27 3.59 3.66
N GLY A 269 0.57 2.80 2.98
CA GLY A 269 0.31 1.39 2.68
C GLY A 269 -0.06 0.56 3.92
N PRO A 270 0.72 0.59 5.01
CA PRO A 270 0.36 -0.08 6.26
C PRO A 270 -0.97 0.37 6.86
N LEU A 271 -1.27 1.68 6.84
CA LEU A 271 -2.56 2.21 7.33
C LEU A 271 -3.72 1.70 6.47
N ALA A 272 -3.55 1.72 5.14
CA ALA A 272 -4.54 1.20 4.20
C ALA A 272 -4.79 -0.30 4.45
N GLY A 273 -3.72 -1.10 4.54
CA GLY A 273 -3.80 -2.52 4.83
C GLY A 273 -4.51 -2.83 6.15
N ARG A 274 -4.20 -2.08 7.22
CA ARG A 274 -4.87 -2.19 8.52
C ARG A 274 -6.37 -1.89 8.44
N ASN A 275 -6.75 -0.91 7.62
CA ASN A 275 -8.15 -0.54 7.39
C ASN A 275 -8.89 -1.47 6.42
N ASN A 276 -8.23 -2.54 5.93
CA ASN A 276 -8.71 -3.35 4.81
C ASN A 276 -9.12 -2.48 3.60
N ALA A 277 -8.42 -1.37 3.40
CA ALA A 277 -8.66 -0.41 2.34
C ALA A 277 -7.53 -0.50 1.30
N PRO A 278 -7.81 -0.31 0.01
CA PRO A 278 -6.78 -0.12 -0.99
C PRO A 278 -6.09 1.23 -0.85
N ILE A 279 -4.86 1.30 -1.35
CA ILE A 279 -4.19 2.56 -1.68
C ILE A 279 -4.32 2.81 -3.18
N VAL A 280 -4.78 4.00 -3.55
CA VAL A 280 -4.99 4.42 -4.93
C VAL A 280 -3.97 5.46 -5.31
N LEU A 281 -3.18 5.16 -6.34
CA LEU A 281 -2.28 6.13 -6.93
C LEU A 281 -3.09 7.04 -7.87
N VAL A 282 -3.04 8.35 -7.63
CA VAL A 282 -3.78 9.33 -8.41
C VAL A 282 -2.87 10.38 -9.01
N SER A 283 -3.33 10.98 -10.11
CA SER A 283 -2.73 12.18 -10.69
C SER A 283 -3.78 12.97 -11.48
N ALA A 284 -3.32 14.02 -12.16
CA ALA A 284 -4.17 14.80 -13.04
C ALA A 284 -4.77 13.96 -14.18
N ASN A 285 -4.05 12.96 -14.68
CA ASN A 285 -4.46 12.18 -15.85
C ASN A 285 -4.73 10.71 -15.53
N SER A 286 -4.78 10.35 -14.24
CA SER A 286 -5.13 8.98 -13.84
C SER A 286 -6.62 8.73 -14.02
N ASP A 287 -6.96 7.53 -14.48
CA ASP A 287 -8.31 6.96 -14.36
C ASP A 287 -8.67 6.87 -12.86
N LYS A 288 -9.91 7.24 -12.53
CA LYS A 288 -10.44 7.24 -11.17
C LYS A 288 -11.61 6.29 -10.98
N SER A 289 -12.00 5.55 -12.02
CA SER A 289 -13.13 4.62 -12.02
C SER A 289 -13.05 3.56 -10.92
N VAL A 290 -11.86 3.25 -10.41
CA VAL A 290 -11.65 2.37 -9.26
C VAL A 290 -12.27 2.88 -7.95
N LEU A 291 -12.62 4.18 -7.89
CA LEU A 291 -13.24 4.83 -6.73
C LEU A 291 -14.78 4.78 -6.74
N ARG A 292 -15.41 4.24 -7.79
CA ARG A 292 -16.87 4.15 -7.87
C ARG A 292 -17.43 3.31 -6.72
N GLY A 293 -18.47 3.84 -6.06
CA GLY A 293 -19.07 3.23 -4.87
C GLY A 293 -18.33 3.53 -3.55
N ALA A 294 -17.23 4.30 -3.59
CA ALA A 294 -16.54 4.71 -2.37
C ALA A 294 -17.43 5.66 -1.54
N THR A 295 -17.54 5.38 -0.25
CA THR A 295 -18.22 6.25 0.73
C THR A 295 -17.25 6.97 1.66
N SER A 296 -15.95 6.67 1.56
CA SER A 296 -14.90 7.32 2.35
C SER A 296 -13.60 7.43 1.55
N LEU A 297 -13.06 8.65 1.47
CA LEU A 297 -11.76 8.93 0.86
C LEU A 297 -10.84 9.60 1.89
N VAL A 298 -9.60 9.12 1.97
CA VAL A 298 -8.55 9.73 2.78
C VAL A 298 -7.39 10.11 1.87
N SER A 299 -7.09 11.40 1.75
CA SER A 299 -5.94 11.90 0.98
C SER A 299 -4.69 11.93 1.83
N LEU A 300 -3.59 11.40 1.31
CA LEU A 300 -2.28 11.40 1.93
C LEU A 300 -1.37 12.40 1.22
N GLY A 301 -0.80 13.32 1.99
CA GLY A 301 0.15 14.31 1.49
C GLY A 301 -0.45 15.37 0.58
N GLY A 302 0.40 15.94 -0.27
CA GLY A 302 0.11 17.16 -1.04
C GLY A 302 -0.56 16.95 -2.40
N ILE A 303 -1.66 16.19 -2.48
CA ILE A 303 -2.44 16.02 -3.72
C ILE A 303 -3.19 17.32 -4.03
N SER A 304 -3.22 17.76 -5.30
CA SER A 304 -3.90 19.01 -5.65
C SER A 304 -5.41 18.91 -5.46
N GLN A 305 -6.04 20.01 -5.05
CA GLN A 305 -7.49 20.09 -4.92
C GLN A 305 -8.21 19.69 -6.22
N SER A 306 -7.70 20.09 -7.39
CA SER A 306 -8.28 19.72 -8.69
C SER A 306 -8.25 18.21 -8.98
N VAL A 307 -7.29 17.47 -8.42
CA VAL A 307 -7.26 16.00 -8.51
C VAL A 307 -8.25 15.41 -7.51
N LEU A 308 -8.26 15.90 -6.27
CA LEU A 308 -9.14 15.42 -5.21
C LEU A 308 -10.63 15.66 -5.52
N THR A 309 -11.01 16.81 -6.07
CA THR A 309 -12.37 17.09 -6.54
C THR A 309 -12.82 16.06 -7.58
N ARG A 310 -11.93 15.66 -8.49
CA ARG A 310 -12.24 14.62 -9.50
C ARG A 310 -12.28 13.22 -8.91
N CYS A 311 -11.53 12.94 -7.84
CA CYS A 311 -11.69 11.69 -7.07
C CYS A 311 -13.07 11.63 -6.42
N ALA A 312 -13.47 12.69 -5.72
CA ALA A 312 -14.75 12.79 -5.05
C ALA A 312 -15.92 12.62 -6.03
N ALA A 313 -15.87 13.32 -7.17
CA ALA A 313 -16.92 13.25 -8.20
C ALA A 313 -17.07 11.86 -8.85
N GLU A 314 -16.02 11.05 -8.91
CA GLU A 314 -16.08 9.71 -9.52
C GLU A 314 -16.74 8.67 -8.60
N THR A 315 -16.90 8.97 -7.30
CA THR A 315 -17.47 8.01 -6.33
C THR A 315 -18.92 7.61 -6.59
N ASN A 316 -19.65 8.42 -7.35
CA ASN A 316 -21.07 8.22 -7.66
C ASN A 316 -21.36 7.97 -9.15
N ARG A 317 -20.38 7.42 -9.88
CA ARG A 317 -20.50 7.10 -11.31
C ARG A 317 -20.52 5.59 -11.56
#